data_AF-A0A914WN97-F1
#
_entry.id   AF-A0A914WN97-F1
#
_cell.length_a   1.000
_cell.length_b   1.000
_cell.length_c   1.000
_cell.angle_alpha   90.00
_cell.angle_beta   90.00
_cell.angle_gamma   90.00
#
_symmetry.space_group_name_H-M   'P 1'
#
loop_
_entity.id
_entity.type
_entity.pdbx_description
1 polymer ?
#
loop_
_entity_poly.entity_id
_entity_poly.type
_entity_poly.pdbx_seq_one_letter_code
_entity_poly.pdbx_strand_id
1 'polypeptide(L)'
;MNEAPAVLTAFLDLTIKLSNLVSIARRLQDPLAEYVKIEPSHLGVGMYQHSINEKDLDKALDLVVRECVSYVGVDVNTASQELLEKVSGLNSTIAKNVLLGRAEIGRFQSREELMLVRGIDSQVFEQCAGFINVYQNESISNRAKVPYQSLDATMVHPESYDLAKKIISFVGYGLADVGTNDFCNAVDQNKIQIARYFETRPHVESVIEALSRPLHYDMRKGRMGAIFRQSCRTIQDLADGMSLTGVVNNVTDFGAFVDIGVGINGLIHLSALPKNSTDDIHMLLQINCHVDVTVSNVDIVRDKIGLRLNAINGIPLQM
;
A
#
# COMPACT_ATOMS: atom_id res chain seq x y z
N MET A 1 44.76 -28.38 9.71
CA MET A 1 43.88 -27.41 10.39
C MET A 1 43.83 -26.14 9.56
N ASN A 2 42.87 -26.00 8.63
CA ASN A 2 42.67 -24.73 7.91
C ASN A 2 41.27 -24.60 7.24
N GLU A 3 40.24 -25.28 7.77
CA GLU A 3 38.88 -25.20 7.23
C GLU A 3 37.99 -24.15 7.92
N ALA A 4 38.39 -23.65 9.10
CA ALA A 4 37.61 -22.68 9.88
C ALA A 4 37.23 -21.39 9.13
N PRO A 5 38.12 -20.71 8.38
CA PRO A 5 37.73 -19.48 7.68
C PRO A 5 36.78 -19.73 6.50
N ALA A 6 36.93 -20.86 5.79
CA ALA A 6 36.08 -21.24 4.66
C ALA A 6 34.66 -21.64 5.11
N VAL A 7 34.54 -22.33 6.25
CA VAL A 7 33.24 -22.67 6.85
C VAL A 7 32.53 -21.41 7.36
N LEU A 8 33.27 -20.45 7.95
CA LEU A 8 32.70 -19.18 8.41
C LEU A 8 32.20 -18.32 7.24
N THR A 9 32.95 -18.27 6.12
CA THR A 9 32.52 -17.57 4.90
C THR A 9 31.31 -18.25 4.26
N ALA A 10 31.31 -19.59 4.15
CA ALA A 10 30.16 -20.33 3.64
C ALA A 10 28.91 -20.15 4.50
N PHE A 11 29.06 -20.10 5.82
CA PHE A 11 27.96 -19.84 6.76
C PHE A 11 27.45 -18.39 6.64
N LEU A 12 28.35 -17.41 6.52
CA LEU A 12 28.00 -16.01 6.29
C LEU A 12 27.27 -15.83 4.95
N ASP A 13 27.76 -16.46 3.87
CA ASP A 13 27.12 -16.47 2.55
C ASP A 13 25.73 -17.10 2.59
N LEU A 14 25.57 -18.21 3.31
CA LEU A 14 24.26 -18.85 3.48
C LEU A 14 23.32 -17.93 4.26
N THR A 15 23.82 -17.27 5.30
CA THR A 15 23.06 -16.31 6.11
C THR A 15 22.62 -15.10 5.28
N ILE A 16 23.50 -14.56 4.43
CA ILE A 16 23.17 -13.46 3.51
C ILE A 16 22.14 -13.89 2.47
N LYS A 17 22.28 -15.09 1.90
CA LYS A 17 21.28 -15.63 0.95
C LYS A 17 19.92 -15.80 1.61
N LEU A 18 19.89 -16.36 2.82
CA LEU A 18 18.65 -16.54 3.58
C LEU A 18 18.01 -15.21 3.97
N SER A 19 18.78 -14.22 4.43
CA SER A 19 18.24 -12.89 4.77
C SER A 19 17.66 -12.18 3.54
N ASN A 20 18.33 -12.28 2.39
CA ASN A 20 17.81 -11.75 1.13
C ASN A 20 16.50 -12.42 0.73
N LEU A 21 16.39 -13.74 0.86
CA LEU A 21 15.15 -14.48 0.59
C LEU A 21 14.01 -14.05 1.53
N VAL A 22 14.30 -13.88 2.83
CA VAL A 22 13.32 -13.38 3.80
C VAL A 22 12.87 -11.96 3.44
N SER A 23 13.80 -11.10 3.01
CA SER A 23 13.45 -9.73 2.59
C SER A 23 12.55 -9.74 1.35
N ILE A 24 12.84 -10.57 0.34
CA ILE A 24 11.99 -10.70 -0.85
C ILE A 24 10.58 -11.17 -0.46
N ALA A 25 10.47 -12.17 0.40
CA ALA A 25 9.17 -12.68 0.87
C ALA A 25 8.37 -11.60 1.63
N ARG A 26 9.05 -10.82 2.48
CA ARG A 26 8.41 -9.73 3.24
C ARG A 26 7.99 -8.56 2.35
N ARG A 27 8.77 -8.21 1.32
CA ARG A 27 8.38 -7.19 0.32
C ARG A 27 7.11 -7.59 -0.41
N LEU A 28 6.89 -8.87 -0.65
CA LEU A 28 5.64 -9.34 -1.27
C LEU A 28 4.43 -9.18 -0.33
N GLN A 29 4.63 -9.30 0.98
CA GLN A 29 3.56 -9.15 1.99
C GLN A 29 3.25 -7.68 2.29
N ASP A 30 4.27 -6.88 2.58
CA ASP A 30 4.17 -5.44 2.81
C ASP A 30 5.43 -4.75 2.27
N PRO A 31 5.38 -4.24 1.02
CA PRO A 31 6.52 -3.56 0.42
C PRO A 31 7.02 -2.38 1.28
N LEU A 32 6.10 -1.59 1.84
CA LEU A 32 6.45 -0.37 2.57
C LEU A 32 7.27 -0.69 3.82
N ALA A 33 6.79 -1.64 4.62
CA ALA A 33 7.45 -2.02 5.88
C ALA A 33 8.84 -2.66 5.67
N GLU A 34 9.12 -3.20 4.49
CA GLU A 34 10.41 -3.82 4.18
C GLU A 34 11.35 -2.87 3.42
N TYR A 35 10.84 -2.05 2.48
CA TYR A 35 11.66 -1.07 1.77
C TYR A 35 12.17 0.06 2.67
N VAL A 36 11.44 0.41 3.73
CA VAL A 36 11.88 1.43 4.69
C VAL A 36 13.18 1.08 5.43
N LYS A 37 13.54 -0.21 5.45
CA LYS A 37 14.79 -0.70 6.07
C LYS A 37 16.01 -0.52 5.18
N ILE A 38 15.79 -0.17 3.92
CA ILE A 38 16.84 0.09 2.93
C ILE A 38 17.02 1.60 2.87
N GLU A 39 18.28 2.04 2.84
CA GLU A 39 18.56 3.45 2.58
C GLU A 39 17.96 3.87 1.23
N PRO A 40 17.24 5.01 1.16
CA PRO A 40 16.45 5.33 -0.02
C PRO A 40 17.26 5.40 -1.33
N SER A 41 18.51 5.89 -1.28
CA SER A 41 19.43 5.93 -2.44
C SER A 41 19.80 4.55 -2.98
N HIS A 42 19.73 3.51 -2.15
CA HIS A 42 20.03 2.13 -2.54
C HIS A 42 18.83 1.40 -3.18
N LEU A 43 17.67 2.06 -3.31
CA LEU A 43 16.48 1.49 -3.96
C LEU A 43 16.59 1.39 -5.49
N GLY A 44 17.62 1.98 -6.11
CA GLY A 44 17.83 1.89 -7.55
C GLY A 44 16.84 2.74 -8.36
N VAL A 45 16.67 4.00 -8.00
CA VAL A 45 15.59 4.87 -8.47
C VAL A 45 15.80 5.47 -9.87
N GLY A 46 16.97 5.29 -10.49
CA GLY A 46 17.20 5.78 -11.87
C GLY A 46 18.57 5.47 -12.47
N MET A 47 18.65 5.57 -13.80
CA MET A 47 19.84 5.23 -14.59
C MET A 47 21.10 6.03 -14.20
N TYR A 48 20.93 7.28 -13.77
CA TYR A 48 22.03 8.20 -13.44
C TYR A 48 22.05 8.59 -11.96
N GLN A 49 21.49 7.77 -11.06
CA GLN A 49 21.41 8.09 -9.62
C GLN A 49 22.79 8.40 -9.01
N HIS A 50 23.85 7.76 -9.51
CA HIS A 50 25.24 7.98 -9.07
C HIS A 50 25.87 9.26 -9.63
N SER A 51 25.20 9.94 -10.56
CA SER A 51 25.66 11.20 -11.15
C SER A 51 25.03 12.44 -10.50
N ILE A 52 24.17 12.25 -9.50
CA ILE A 52 23.49 13.31 -8.74
C ILE A 52 24.19 13.47 -7.39
N ASN A 53 24.05 14.65 -6.77
CA ASN A 53 24.49 14.86 -5.40
C ASN A 53 23.73 13.91 -4.44
N GLU A 54 24.47 12.98 -3.83
CA GLU A 54 23.96 11.95 -2.93
C GLU A 54 23.12 12.53 -1.79
N LYS A 55 23.55 13.64 -1.18
CA LYS A 55 22.83 14.26 -0.06
C LYS A 55 21.48 14.84 -0.45
N ASP A 56 21.39 15.41 -1.65
CA ASP A 56 20.15 16.00 -2.14
C ASP A 56 19.18 14.90 -2.60
N LEU A 57 19.71 13.83 -3.21
CA LEU A 57 18.97 12.62 -3.54
C LEU A 57 18.39 11.95 -2.28
N ASP A 58 19.22 11.73 -1.26
CA ASP A 58 18.79 11.11 0.01
C ASP A 58 17.68 11.91 0.67
N LYS A 59 17.80 13.24 0.73
CA LYS A 59 16.74 14.10 1.29
C LYS A 59 15.44 14.01 0.52
N ALA A 60 15.51 14.05 -0.81
CA ALA A 60 14.32 13.98 -1.66
C ALA A 60 13.62 12.62 -1.50
N LEU A 61 14.39 11.53 -1.49
CA LEU A 61 13.84 10.19 -1.33
C LEU A 61 13.33 9.95 0.09
N ASP A 62 14.02 10.44 1.13
CA ASP A 62 13.55 10.35 2.52
C ASP A 62 12.20 11.08 2.70
N LEU A 63 12.02 12.23 2.04
CA LEU A 63 10.75 12.96 2.02
C LEU A 63 9.62 12.11 1.41
N VAL A 64 9.85 11.51 0.24
CA VAL A 64 8.88 10.64 -0.42
C VAL A 64 8.52 9.44 0.46
N VAL A 65 9.52 8.83 1.12
CA VAL A 65 9.28 7.71 2.04
C VAL A 65 8.41 8.15 3.22
N ARG A 66 8.68 9.32 3.83
CA ARG A 66 7.86 9.87 4.93
C ARG A 66 6.44 10.18 4.49
N GLU A 67 6.26 10.75 3.30
CA GLU A 67 4.93 11.01 2.74
C GLU A 67 4.15 9.71 2.55
N CYS A 68 4.79 8.66 2.00
CA CYS A 68 4.19 7.34 1.83
C CYS A 68 3.79 6.71 3.17
N VAL A 69 4.66 6.79 4.18
CA VAL A 69 4.38 6.27 5.53
C VAL A 69 3.24 7.04 6.19
N SER A 70 3.23 8.37 6.08
CA SER A 70 2.18 9.23 6.62
C SER A 70 0.84 9.00 5.92
N TYR A 71 0.86 8.76 4.61
CA TYR A 71 -0.33 8.48 3.84
C TYR A 71 -0.98 7.15 4.25
N VAL A 72 -0.19 6.09 4.47
CA VAL A 72 -0.72 4.76 4.86
C VAL A 72 -1.06 4.69 6.35
N GLY A 73 -0.27 5.36 7.18
CA GLY A 73 -0.31 5.19 8.63
C GLY A 73 0.41 3.91 9.10
N VAL A 74 0.65 3.83 10.40
CA VAL A 74 1.50 2.79 11.00
C VAL A 74 0.84 2.23 12.27
N ASP A 75 0.72 0.91 12.38
CA ASP A 75 0.28 0.28 13.62
C ASP A 75 1.39 0.30 14.67
N VAL A 76 1.18 1.04 15.75
CA VAL A 76 2.17 1.20 16.80
C VAL A 76 2.43 -0.07 17.59
N ASN A 77 1.64 -1.12 17.47
CA ASN A 77 1.90 -2.38 18.17
C ASN A 77 2.72 -3.38 17.35
N THR A 78 2.81 -3.19 16.02
CA THR A 78 3.46 -4.15 15.12
C THR A 78 4.62 -3.55 14.32
N ALA A 79 4.65 -2.23 14.13
CA ALA A 79 5.66 -1.56 13.32
C ALA A 79 7.09 -1.75 13.81
N SER A 80 8.04 -1.86 12.89
CA SER A 80 9.47 -1.88 13.23
C SER A 80 9.98 -0.50 13.65
N GLN A 81 11.19 -0.45 14.21
CA GLN A 81 11.83 0.82 14.57
C GLN A 81 12.02 1.70 13.34
N GLU A 82 12.51 1.13 12.24
CA GLU A 82 12.80 1.85 10.98
C GLU A 82 11.53 2.45 10.38
N LEU A 83 10.38 1.77 10.51
CA LEU A 83 9.10 2.30 10.06
C LEU A 83 8.62 3.46 10.93
N LEU A 84 8.74 3.33 12.26
CA LEU A 84 8.38 4.41 13.20
C LEU A 84 9.25 5.65 13.01
N GLU A 85 10.52 5.49 12.65
CA GLU A 85 11.43 6.61 12.37
C GLU A 85 10.98 7.50 11.20
N LYS A 86 10.12 6.99 10.31
CA LYS A 86 9.57 7.74 9.19
C LYS A 86 8.23 8.40 9.50
N VAL A 87 7.67 8.18 10.68
CA VAL A 87 6.45 8.86 11.13
C VAL A 87 6.78 10.30 11.51
N SER A 88 5.93 11.24 11.10
CA SER A 88 6.05 12.66 11.46
C SER A 88 6.19 12.84 12.99
N GLY A 89 7.12 13.69 13.41
CA GLY A 89 7.41 13.94 14.83
C GLY A 89 8.28 12.88 15.52
N LEU A 90 8.47 11.69 14.93
CA LEU A 90 9.33 10.65 15.50
C LEU A 90 10.75 10.71 14.94
N ASN A 91 11.71 10.30 15.76
CA ASN A 91 13.12 10.12 15.39
C ASN A 91 13.62 8.77 15.90
N SER A 92 14.86 8.39 15.56
CA SER A 92 15.44 7.10 15.97
C SER A 92 15.40 6.84 17.48
N THR A 93 15.64 7.87 18.29
CA THR A 93 15.58 7.76 19.76
C THR A 93 14.15 7.50 20.24
N ILE A 94 13.17 8.25 19.73
CA ILE A 94 11.77 8.10 20.14
C ILE A 94 11.21 6.77 19.64
N ALA A 95 11.49 6.38 18.39
CA ALA A 95 11.10 5.09 17.83
C ALA A 95 11.61 3.91 18.69
N LYS A 96 12.88 3.96 19.11
CA LYS A 96 13.44 2.98 20.05
C LYS A 96 12.72 2.99 21.40
N ASN A 97 12.40 4.17 21.94
CA ASN A 97 11.65 4.28 23.19
C ASN A 97 10.23 3.74 23.07
N VAL A 98 9.57 3.87 21.91
CA VAL A 98 8.28 3.24 21.66
C VAL A 98 8.40 1.72 21.74
N LEU A 99 9.44 1.12 21.15
CA LEU A 99 9.68 -0.33 21.28
C LEU A 99 9.94 -0.76 22.72
N LEU A 100 10.69 0.02 23.50
CA LEU A 100 10.88 -0.24 24.93
C LEU A 100 9.56 -0.11 25.70
N GLY A 101 8.75 0.89 25.40
CA GLY A 101 7.41 1.06 25.96
C GLY A 101 6.52 -0.14 25.69
N ARG A 102 6.59 -0.74 24.48
CA ARG A 102 5.89 -2.00 24.18
C ARG A 102 6.35 -3.17 25.05
N ALA A 103 7.65 -3.23 25.37
CA ALA A 103 8.21 -4.28 26.21
C ALA A 103 7.82 -4.12 27.69
N GLU A 104 7.65 -2.87 28.15
CA GLU A 104 7.33 -2.54 29.55
C GLU A 104 5.81 -2.58 29.84
N ILE A 105 5.02 -1.90 29.02
CA ILE A 105 3.56 -1.74 29.20
C ILE A 105 2.80 -2.91 28.55
N GLY A 106 3.41 -3.54 27.54
CA GLY A 106 2.74 -4.48 26.66
C GLY A 106 2.16 -3.78 25.43
N ARG A 107 1.00 -4.24 24.97
CA ARG A 107 0.33 -3.65 23.80
C ARG A 107 -0.35 -2.34 24.18
N PHE A 108 -0.06 -1.27 23.45
CA PHE A 108 -0.79 -0.02 23.56
C PHE A 108 -2.27 -0.24 23.23
N GLN A 109 -3.15 0.26 24.10
CA GLN A 109 -4.61 0.17 23.97
C GLN A 109 -5.24 1.45 23.40
N SER A 110 -4.56 2.59 23.54
CA SER A 110 -4.97 3.87 22.96
C SER A 110 -3.78 4.69 22.49
N ARG A 111 -4.03 5.69 21.65
CA ARG A 111 -3.00 6.67 21.25
C ARG A 111 -2.51 7.47 22.44
N GLU A 112 -3.38 7.79 23.39
CA GLU A 112 -3.04 8.59 24.58
C GLU A 112 -1.93 7.94 25.42
N GLU A 113 -1.84 6.60 25.43
CA GLU A 113 -0.76 5.88 26.10
C GLU A 113 0.63 6.16 25.51
N LEU A 114 0.72 6.68 24.28
CA LEU A 114 1.99 7.09 23.69
C LEU A 114 2.64 8.25 24.46
N MET A 115 1.86 9.06 25.17
CA MET A 115 2.40 10.12 26.04
C MET A 115 3.15 9.57 27.26
N LEU A 116 2.99 8.28 27.58
CA LEU A 116 3.78 7.60 28.61
C LEU A 116 5.20 7.25 28.11
N VAL A 117 5.41 7.24 26.79
CA VAL A 117 6.71 6.92 26.19
C VAL A 117 7.66 8.09 26.37
N ARG A 118 8.87 7.80 26.86
CA ARG A 118 9.92 8.81 27.02
C ARG A 118 10.23 9.52 25.71
N GLY A 119 10.12 10.84 25.72
CA GLY A 119 10.42 11.70 24.57
C GLY A 119 9.22 12.01 23.68
N ILE A 120 8.03 11.50 24.00
CA ILE A 120 6.77 11.94 23.42
C ILE A 120 6.13 12.94 24.38
N ASP A 121 6.28 14.22 24.07
CA ASP A 121 5.53 15.30 24.74
C ASP A 121 4.23 15.60 23.98
N SER A 122 3.48 16.62 24.41
CA SER A 122 2.22 17.00 23.76
C SER A 122 2.41 17.44 22.31
N GLN A 123 3.54 18.07 21.98
CA GLN A 123 3.82 18.56 20.63
C GLN A 123 4.20 17.40 19.70
N VAL A 124 5.07 16.51 20.16
CA VAL A 124 5.43 15.29 19.43
C VAL A 124 4.20 14.41 19.22
N PHE A 125 3.35 14.29 20.24
CA PHE A 125 2.09 13.55 20.16
C PHE A 125 1.16 14.13 19.09
N GLU A 126 0.95 15.45 19.11
CA GLU A 126 0.14 16.15 18.09
C GLU A 126 0.68 15.93 16.66
N GLN A 127 2.01 15.87 16.49
CA GLN A 127 2.60 15.64 15.17
C GLN A 127 2.45 14.21 14.67
N CYS A 128 2.47 13.21 15.56
CA CYS A 128 2.52 11.81 15.17
C CYS A 128 1.16 11.10 15.25
N ALA A 129 0.24 11.56 16.10
CA ALA A 129 -0.96 10.79 16.46
C ALA A 129 -1.91 10.52 15.29
N GLY A 130 -1.98 11.40 14.28
CA GLY A 130 -2.78 11.18 13.08
C GLY A 130 -2.28 10.07 12.16
N PHE A 131 -1.01 9.71 12.29
CA PHE A 131 -0.35 8.71 11.44
C PHE A 131 -0.14 7.37 12.16
N ILE A 132 -0.45 7.33 13.45
CA ILE A 132 -0.30 6.14 14.28
C ILE A 132 -1.67 5.50 14.48
N ASN A 133 -1.80 4.22 14.16
CA ASN A 133 -3.00 3.44 14.44
C ASN A 133 -2.77 2.54 15.64
N VAL A 134 -3.83 2.33 16.44
CA VAL A 134 -3.85 1.37 17.54
C VAL A 134 -4.94 0.36 17.26
N TYR A 135 -4.54 -0.82 16.80
CA TYR A 135 -5.46 -1.88 16.45
C TYR A 135 -5.74 -2.80 17.63
N GLN A 136 -7.03 -2.99 17.92
CA GLN A 136 -7.50 -3.96 18.91
C GLN A 136 -7.45 -5.38 18.34
N ASN A 137 -7.30 -6.36 19.22
CA ASN A 137 -7.17 -7.76 18.83
C ASN A 137 -8.56 -8.43 18.82
N GLU A 138 -9.00 -8.97 17.69
CA GLU A 138 -10.32 -9.62 17.53
C GLU A 138 -10.51 -10.83 18.48
N SER A 139 -9.42 -11.46 18.93
CA SER A 139 -9.43 -12.61 19.84
C SER A 139 -9.93 -12.30 21.26
N ILE A 140 -10.21 -11.03 21.60
CA ILE A 140 -10.80 -10.62 22.89
C ILE A 140 -12.31 -10.35 22.73
N SER A 141 -12.94 -10.92 21.70
CA SER A 141 -14.36 -10.77 21.35
C SER A 141 -15.39 -11.22 22.40
N ASN A 142 -15.01 -11.64 23.62
CA ASN A 142 -15.97 -12.08 24.62
C ASN A 142 -15.77 -11.59 26.06
N ARG A 143 -14.82 -10.68 26.35
CA ARG A 143 -14.79 -10.04 27.68
C ARG A 143 -14.43 -8.57 27.59
N ALA A 144 -15.43 -7.77 27.96
CA ALA A 144 -15.44 -6.31 28.07
C ALA A 144 -15.41 -5.58 26.72
N LYS A 145 -16.56 -5.01 26.37
CA LYS A 145 -16.64 -3.71 25.68
C LYS A 145 -15.77 -2.74 26.47
N VAL A 146 -14.49 -2.63 26.15
CA VAL A 146 -13.62 -1.61 26.73
C VAL A 146 -13.73 -0.38 25.84
N PRO A 147 -14.05 0.80 26.40
CA PRO A 147 -14.32 2.00 25.63
C PRO A 147 -13.03 2.80 25.44
N TYR A 148 -12.08 2.37 24.61
CA TYR A 148 -10.99 3.27 24.22
C TYR A 148 -10.82 3.26 22.70
N GLN A 149 -10.82 4.48 22.14
CA GLN A 149 -11.46 4.92 20.91
C GLN A 149 -11.34 3.95 19.72
N SER A 150 -12.46 3.46 19.18
CA SER A 150 -12.52 2.89 17.80
C SER A 150 -11.93 3.85 16.75
N LEU A 151 -11.91 5.16 17.07
CA LEU A 151 -11.28 6.21 16.27
C LEU A 151 -9.74 6.08 16.19
N ASP A 152 -9.08 5.43 17.15
CA ASP A 152 -7.63 5.21 17.14
C ASP A 152 -7.20 4.20 16.06
N ALA A 153 -8.14 3.41 15.55
CA ALA A 153 -7.97 2.54 14.38
C ALA A 153 -8.33 3.24 13.05
N THR A 154 -8.68 4.53 13.10
CA THR A 154 -9.04 5.36 11.93
C THR A 154 -8.00 6.46 11.70
N MET A 155 -8.03 7.10 10.53
CA MET A 155 -7.16 8.26 10.24
C MET A 155 -7.62 9.57 10.92
N VAL A 156 -8.67 9.54 11.74
CA VAL A 156 -9.14 10.74 12.47
C VAL A 156 -8.09 11.14 13.49
N HIS A 157 -7.59 12.37 13.42
CA HIS A 157 -6.65 12.91 14.39
C HIS A 157 -7.32 13.11 15.78
N PRO A 158 -6.63 12.89 16.92
CA PRO A 158 -7.21 13.08 18.26
C PRO A 158 -7.84 14.46 18.51
N GLU A 159 -7.29 15.52 17.91
CA GLU A 159 -7.87 16.88 17.97
C GLU A 159 -9.33 16.94 17.45
N SER A 160 -9.69 15.97 16.61
CA SER A 160 -10.96 15.90 15.89
C SER A 160 -11.93 14.90 16.50
N TYR A 161 -11.59 14.27 17.64
CA TYR A 161 -12.45 13.26 18.26
C TYR A 161 -13.80 13.80 18.68
N ASP A 162 -13.85 15.04 19.17
CA ASP A 162 -15.12 15.66 19.54
C ASP A 162 -16.02 15.91 18.32
N LEU A 163 -15.44 16.26 17.18
CA LEU A 163 -16.17 16.38 15.92
C LEU A 163 -16.64 15.01 15.43
N ALA A 164 -15.76 14.01 15.42
CA ALA A 164 -16.10 12.65 14.99
C ALA A 164 -17.24 12.06 15.84
N LYS A 165 -17.21 12.23 17.17
CA LYS A 165 -18.30 11.80 18.08
C LYS A 165 -19.64 12.46 17.74
N LYS A 166 -19.63 13.75 17.39
CA LYS A 166 -20.84 14.47 16.96
C LYS A 166 -21.37 13.95 15.63
N ILE A 167 -20.50 13.67 14.66
CA ILE A 167 -20.87 13.09 13.37
C ILE A 167 -21.47 11.69 13.55
N ILE A 168 -20.83 10.84 14.36
CA ILE A 168 -21.32 9.48 14.66
C ILE A 168 -22.74 9.53 15.25
N SER A 169 -22.95 10.43 16.22
CA SER A 169 -24.26 10.62 16.86
C SER A 169 -25.30 11.18 15.88
N PHE A 170 -24.89 12.06 14.95
CA PHE A 170 -25.77 12.65 13.94
C PHE A 170 -26.34 11.58 12.98
N VAL A 171 -25.54 10.58 12.61
CA VAL A 171 -25.97 9.47 11.75
C VAL A 171 -26.74 8.39 12.54
N GLY A 172 -26.82 8.52 13.87
CA GLY A 172 -27.60 7.63 14.73
C GLY A 172 -26.87 6.37 15.19
N TYR A 173 -25.53 6.36 15.14
CA TYR A 173 -24.70 5.22 15.56
C TYR A 173 -23.92 5.52 16.83
N GLY A 174 -23.35 4.48 17.45
CA GLY A 174 -22.42 4.59 18.58
C GLY A 174 -20.95 4.41 18.18
N LEU A 175 -20.04 4.71 19.10
CA LEU A 175 -18.59 4.51 18.89
C LEU A 175 -18.22 3.04 18.58
N ALA A 176 -19.02 2.09 19.08
CA ALA A 176 -18.80 0.66 18.84
C ALA A 176 -19.10 0.23 17.39
N ASP A 177 -19.87 1.03 16.66
CA ASP A 177 -20.28 0.72 15.28
C ASP A 177 -19.29 1.27 14.25
N VAL A 178 -18.31 2.07 14.68
CA VAL A 178 -17.31 2.71 13.80
C VAL A 178 -16.55 1.65 13.00
N GLY A 179 -16.56 1.82 11.68
CA GLY A 179 -15.88 0.96 10.72
C GLY A 179 -16.62 -0.35 10.40
N THR A 180 -17.84 -0.55 10.90
CA THR A 180 -18.76 -1.56 10.36
C THR A 180 -19.29 -1.12 9.00
N ASN A 181 -19.64 -2.08 8.14
CA ASN A 181 -20.14 -1.77 6.78
C ASN A 181 -21.41 -0.88 6.82
N ASP A 182 -22.33 -1.16 7.75
CA ASP A 182 -23.57 -0.39 7.88
C ASP A 182 -23.30 1.07 8.28
N PHE A 183 -22.40 1.28 9.25
CA PHE A 183 -21.97 2.61 9.64
C PHE A 183 -21.28 3.36 8.49
N CYS A 184 -20.30 2.73 7.82
CA CYS A 184 -19.57 3.35 6.72
C CYS A 184 -20.51 3.77 5.58
N ASN A 185 -21.46 2.89 5.22
CA ASN A 185 -22.47 3.18 4.20
C ASN A 185 -23.38 4.34 4.63
N ALA A 186 -23.79 4.39 5.90
CA ALA A 186 -24.64 5.46 6.41
C ALA A 186 -23.91 6.82 6.40
N VAL A 187 -22.62 6.85 6.75
CA VAL A 187 -21.79 8.07 6.67
C VAL A 187 -21.64 8.53 5.22
N ASP A 188 -21.36 7.61 4.30
CA ASP A 188 -21.18 7.93 2.88
C ASP A 188 -22.47 8.48 2.24
N GLN A 189 -23.61 7.82 2.48
CA GLN A 189 -24.92 8.28 1.99
C GLN A 189 -25.32 9.66 2.52
N ASN A 190 -24.90 10.00 3.75
CA ASN A 190 -25.22 11.28 4.39
C ASN A 190 -24.10 12.31 4.26
N LYS A 191 -23.02 12.03 3.51
CA LYS A 191 -21.81 12.89 3.40
C LYS A 191 -22.14 14.36 3.15
N ILE A 192 -23.04 14.66 2.21
CA ILE A 192 -23.45 16.03 1.86
C ILE A 192 -24.22 16.69 3.00
N GLN A 193 -25.09 15.94 3.69
CA GLN A 193 -25.90 16.47 4.79
C GLN A 193 -25.02 16.78 6.01
N ILE A 194 -24.10 15.87 6.34
CA ILE A 194 -23.14 16.03 7.44
C ILE A 194 -22.25 17.26 7.17
N ALA A 195 -21.68 17.35 5.96
CA ALA A 195 -20.82 18.48 5.60
C ALA A 195 -21.56 19.83 5.71
N ARG A 196 -22.83 19.89 5.30
CA ARG A 196 -23.66 21.10 5.45
C ARG A 196 -23.96 21.42 6.92
N TYR A 197 -24.26 20.41 7.73
CA TYR A 197 -24.62 20.60 9.14
C TYR A 197 -23.44 21.10 9.99
N PHE A 198 -22.24 20.59 9.74
CA PHE A 198 -21.03 20.95 10.48
C PHE A 198 -20.20 22.08 9.84
N GLU A 199 -20.78 22.79 8.86
CA GLU A 199 -20.12 23.80 8.01
C GLU A 199 -18.96 23.22 7.20
N THR A 200 -19.15 23.08 5.88
CA THR A 200 -18.17 22.47 4.98
C THR A 200 -16.81 23.16 5.09
N ARG A 201 -15.84 22.46 5.68
CA ARG A 201 -14.43 22.83 5.78
C ARG A 201 -13.58 21.60 5.42
N PRO A 202 -12.35 21.78 4.88
CA PRO A 202 -11.49 20.65 4.51
C PRO A 202 -11.27 19.64 5.66
N HIS A 203 -11.22 20.14 6.89
CA HIS A 203 -11.11 19.34 8.11
C HIS A 203 -12.35 18.45 8.39
N VAL A 204 -13.55 18.97 8.13
CA VAL A 204 -14.78 18.19 8.30
C VAL A 204 -14.87 17.11 7.23
N GLU A 205 -14.49 17.45 5.99
CA GLU A 205 -14.47 16.49 4.88
C GLU A 205 -13.48 15.34 5.13
N SER A 206 -12.30 15.62 5.69
CA SER A 206 -11.33 14.57 6.02
C SER A 206 -11.83 13.64 7.13
N VAL A 207 -12.52 14.17 8.14
CA VAL A 207 -13.15 13.34 9.19
C VAL A 207 -14.27 12.49 8.62
N ILE A 208 -15.13 13.04 7.74
CA ILE A 208 -16.19 12.26 7.08
C ILE A 208 -15.58 11.14 6.23
N GLU A 209 -14.53 11.44 5.45
CA GLU A 209 -13.84 10.44 4.63
C GLU A 209 -13.16 9.35 5.48
N ALA A 210 -12.58 9.71 6.63
CA ALA A 210 -11.99 8.74 7.53
C ALA A 210 -13.05 7.81 8.14
N LEU A 211 -14.24 8.34 8.48
CA LEU A 211 -15.36 7.57 9.04
C LEU A 211 -16.13 6.74 7.99
N SER A 212 -16.11 7.14 6.73
CA SER A 212 -16.76 6.39 5.64
C SER A 212 -16.00 5.13 5.21
N ARG A 213 -14.86 4.83 5.86
CA ARG A 213 -14.00 3.69 5.54
C ARG A 213 -14.02 2.65 6.67
N PRO A 214 -13.91 1.36 6.36
CA PRO A 214 -13.88 0.31 7.37
C PRO A 214 -12.61 0.40 8.23
N LEU A 215 -12.61 -0.27 9.39
CA LEU A 215 -11.39 -0.41 10.18
C LEU A 215 -10.32 -1.16 9.37
N HIS A 216 -9.05 -0.85 9.63
CA HIS A 216 -7.90 -1.44 8.92
C HIS A 216 -7.93 -1.23 7.40
N TYR A 217 -8.65 -0.20 6.93
CA TYR A 217 -8.66 0.16 5.52
C TYR A 217 -7.27 0.61 5.10
N ASP A 218 -6.65 -0.17 4.21
CA ASP A 218 -5.38 0.18 3.59
C ASP A 218 -5.67 0.76 2.21
N MET A 219 -5.34 2.04 2.02
CA MET A 219 -5.53 2.75 0.76
C MET A 219 -4.77 2.10 -0.42
N ARG A 220 -3.77 1.26 -0.15
CA ARG A 220 -3.01 0.55 -1.16
C ARG A 220 -3.76 -0.65 -1.74
N LYS A 221 -4.72 -1.25 -1.01
CA LYS A 221 -5.42 -2.48 -1.41
C LYS A 221 -6.28 -2.34 -2.67
N GLY A 222 -6.67 -1.12 -3.04
CA GLY A 222 -7.38 -0.83 -4.29
C GLY A 222 -6.48 -0.82 -5.54
N ARG A 223 -5.14 -0.85 -5.37
CA ARG A 223 -4.21 -0.96 -6.49
C ARG A 223 -4.07 -2.43 -6.84
N MET A 224 -4.16 -2.74 -8.14
CA MET A 224 -3.97 -4.10 -8.63
C MET A 224 -2.72 -4.72 -8.01
N GLY A 225 -2.93 -5.78 -7.21
CA GLY A 225 -1.84 -6.53 -6.61
C GLY A 225 -0.97 -7.18 -7.67
N ALA A 226 0.13 -7.80 -7.24
CA ALA A 226 0.94 -8.61 -8.14
C ALA A 226 0.03 -9.60 -8.88
N ILE A 227 0.03 -9.49 -10.21
CA ILE A 227 -0.64 -10.44 -11.07
C ILE A 227 0.06 -11.79 -10.87
N PHE A 228 -0.58 -12.67 -10.11
CA PHE A 228 -0.10 -14.04 -9.96
C PHE A 228 -0.49 -14.81 -11.21
N ARG A 229 0.50 -15.35 -11.93
CA ARG A 229 0.29 -16.30 -13.05
C ARG A 229 -0.70 -17.38 -12.60
N GLN A 230 -1.86 -17.46 -13.25
CA GLN A 230 -2.87 -18.46 -12.89
C GLN A 230 -2.47 -19.87 -13.31
N SER A 231 -1.55 -20.04 -14.29
CA SER A 231 -1.13 -21.39 -14.72
C SER A 231 -0.03 -21.43 -15.80
N CYS A 232 0.15 -20.38 -16.61
CA CYS A 232 1.00 -20.45 -17.80
C CYS A 232 2.43 -19.95 -17.54
N ARG A 233 3.43 -20.77 -17.84
CA ARG A 233 4.85 -20.39 -17.74
C ARG A 233 5.52 -20.27 -19.11
N THR A 234 5.01 -21.00 -20.10
CA THR A 234 5.57 -21.11 -21.44
C THR A 234 4.50 -20.83 -22.49
N ILE A 235 4.92 -20.53 -23.73
CA ILE A 235 4.00 -20.34 -24.87
C ILE A 235 3.12 -21.57 -25.14
N GLN A 236 3.58 -22.76 -24.74
CA GLN A 236 2.87 -24.04 -24.90
C GLN A 236 1.66 -24.17 -23.97
N ASP A 237 1.67 -23.42 -22.86
CA ASP A 237 0.57 -23.42 -21.89
C ASP A 237 -0.58 -22.49 -22.32
N LEU A 238 -0.41 -21.74 -23.43
CA LEU A 238 -1.40 -20.79 -23.92
C LEU A 238 -2.41 -21.48 -24.84
N ALA A 239 -3.69 -21.26 -24.54
CA ALA A 239 -4.79 -21.65 -25.40
C ALA A 239 -5.51 -20.40 -25.95
N ASP A 240 -6.05 -20.51 -27.16
CA ASP A 240 -6.92 -19.47 -27.71
C ASP A 240 -8.16 -19.28 -26.83
N GLY A 241 -8.57 -18.02 -26.62
CA GLY A 241 -9.65 -17.64 -25.71
C GLY A 241 -9.27 -17.55 -24.23
N MET A 242 -8.01 -17.82 -23.86
CA MET A 242 -7.58 -17.71 -22.46
C MET A 242 -7.48 -16.23 -22.04
N SER A 243 -8.14 -15.87 -20.93
CA SER A 243 -7.99 -14.55 -20.33
C SER A 243 -6.79 -14.52 -19.40
N LEU A 244 -5.93 -13.54 -19.61
CA LEU A 244 -4.69 -13.33 -18.86
C LEU A 244 -4.57 -11.84 -18.53
N THR A 245 -3.75 -11.57 -17.55
CA THR A 245 -3.39 -10.23 -17.11
C THR A 245 -1.92 -9.99 -17.45
N GLY A 246 -1.60 -8.83 -18.01
CA GLY A 246 -0.25 -8.50 -18.47
C GLY A 246 0.14 -7.05 -18.24
N VAL A 247 1.40 -6.73 -18.55
CA VAL A 247 1.96 -5.37 -18.41
C VAL A 247 2.42 -4.88 -19.77
N VAL A 248 2.04 -3.65 -20.13
CA VAL A 248 2.48 -3.02 -21.38
C VAL A 248 3.98 -2.72 -21.30
N ASN A 249 4.77 -3.41 -22.11
CA ASN A 249 6.22 -3.21 -22.22
C ASN A 249 6.56 -2.09 -23.20
N ASN A 250 5.81 -1.98 -24.30
CA ASN A 250 6.05 -0.98 -25.34
C ASN A 250 4.76 -0.65 -26.10
N VAL A 251 4.65 0.57 -26.60
CA VAL A 251 3.53 1.05 -27.41
C VAL A 251 4.07 1.59 -28.72
N THR A 252 3.51 1.15 -29.85
CA THR A 252 3.86 1.56 -31.21
C THR A 252 2.62 2.02 -31.97
N ASP A 253 2.81 2.68 -33.11
CA ASP A 253 1.72 3.19 -33.95
C ASP A 253 0.73 2.11 -34.43
N PHE A 254 1.16 0.84 -34.49
CA PHE A 254 0.35 -0.28 -34.97
C PHE A 254 -0.18 -1.19 -33.85
N GLY A 255 0.20 -0.94 -32.58
CA GLY A 255 -0.21 -1.80 -31.48
C GLY A 255 0.58 -1.63 -30.19
N ALA A 256 0.26 -2.45 -29.19
CA ALA A 256 0.97 -2.48 -27.92
C ALA A 256 1.52 -3.88 -27.64
N PHE A 257 2.77 -3.93 -27.18
CA PHE A 257 3.42 -5.16 -26.74
C PHE A 257 3.22 -5.34 -25.25
N VAL A 258 2.65 -6.47 -24.88
CA VAL A 258 2.26 -6.80 -23.51
C VAL A 258 3.00 -8.04 -23.06
N ASP A 259 3.69 -7.94 -21.92
CA ASP A 259 4.22 -9.11 -21.23
C ASP A 259 3.12 -9.79 -20.44
N ILE A 260 2.77 -11.00 -20.86
CA ILE A 260 1.83 -11.90 -20.17
C ILE A 260 2.57 -12.96 -19.34
N GLY A 261 3.90 -12.83 -19.23
CA GLY A 261 4.75 -13.73 -18.48
C GLY A 261 4.82 -15.09 -19.16
N VAL A 262 5.25 -15.19 -20.42
CA VAL A 262 5.63 -16.47 -21.04
C VAL A 262 7.03 -16.43 -21.68
N GLY A 263 7.81 -15.38 -21.36
CA GLY A 263 9.13 -15.11 -21.92
C GLY A 263 9.11 -14.37 -23.27
N ILE A 264 7.94 -14.27 -23.90
CA ILE A 264 7.71 -13.56 -25.16
C ILE A 264 6.52 -12.61 -24.99
N ASN A 265 6.65 -11.39 -25.52
CA ASN A 265 5.58 -10.40 -25.49
C ASN A 265 4.47 -10.75 -26.50
N GLY A 266 3.22 -10.62 -26.09
CA GLY A 266 2.08 -10.65 -27.01
C GLY A 266 1.80 -9.28 -27.60
N LEU A 267 1.20 -9.24 -28.79
CA LEU A 267 0.85 -8.02 -29.49
C LEU A 267 -0.67 -7.80 -29.45
N ILE A 268 -1.08 -6.66 -28.93
CA ILE A 268 -2.41 -6.10 -29.16
C ILE A 268 -2.33 -5.23 -30.40
N HIS A 269 -2.90 -5.70 -31.51
CA HIS A 269 -2.95 -4.90 -32.74
C HIS A 269 -3.98 -3.77 -32.61
N LEU A 270 -3.80 -2.66 -33.31
CA LEU A 270 -4.75 -1.53 -33.28
C LEU A 270 -6.20 -1.96 -33.60
N SER A 271 -6.36 -2.91 -34.53
CA SER A 271 -7.68 -3.46 -34.90
C SER A 271 -8.33 -4.32 -33.81
N ALA A 272 -7.58 -4.71 -32.78
CA ALA A 272 -8.05 -5.49 -31.64
C ALA A 272 -8.42 -4.61 -30.43
N LEU A 273 -8.34 -3.29 -30.58
CA LEU A 273 -8.84 -2.32 -29.60
C LEU A 273 -10.37 -2.11 -29.79
N PRO A 274 -11.11 -1.74 -28.72
CA PRO A 274 -12.52 -1.42 -28.84
C PRO A 274 -12.76 -0.25 -29.79
N LYS A 275 -13.84 -0.30 -30.58
CA LYS A 275 -14.15 0.68 -31.65
C LYS A 275 -14.41 2.11 -31.16
N ASN A 276 -14.61 2.29 -29.86
CA ASN A 276 -14.89 3.60 -29.22
C ASN A 276 -13.67 4.17 -28.49
N SER A 277 -12.53 3.49 -28.53
CA SER A 277 -11.28 3.98 -27.96
C SER A 277 -10.74 5.05 -28.91
N THR A 278 -10.45 6.24 -28.39
CA THR A 278 -9.84 7.36 -29.13
C THR A 278 -8.74 6.88 -30.07
N ASP A 279 -8.68 7.43 -31.28
CA ASP A 279 -7.79 7.04 -32.40
C ASP A 279 -6.27 7.00 -32.08
N ASP A 280 -5.87 7.43 -30.88
CA ASP A 280 -4.48 7.44 -30.42
C ASP A 280 -4.24 6.39 -29.32
N ILE A 281 -3.54 5.31 -29.68
CA ILE A 281 -3.14 4.22 -28.78
C ILE A 281 -2.24 4.71 -27.63
N HIS A 282 -1.47 5.79 -27.84
CA HIS A 282 -0.59 6.35 -26.82
C HIS A 282 -1.34 7.08 -25.70
N MET A 283 -2.58 7.52 -25.97
CA MET A 283 -3.46 8.05 -24.93
C MET A 283 -4.12 6.93 -24.12
N LEU A 284 -4.39 5.79 -24.77
CA LEU A 284 -5.10 4.67 -24.16
C LEU A 284 -4.17 3.78 -23.32
N LEU A 285 -2.98 3.47 -23.82
CA LEU A 285 -2.03 2.55 -23.21
C LEU A 285 -0.72 3.27 -22.93
N GLN A 286 -0.26 3.19 -21.68
CA GLN A 286 1.04 3.68 -21.24
C GLN A 286 1.97 2.51 -20.92
N ILE A 287 3.27 2.76 -21.03
CA ILE A 287 4.29 1.79 -20.59
C ILE A 287 4.09 1.52 -19.08
N ASN A 288 4.24 0.27 -18.68
CA ASN A 288 3.97 -0.24 -17.32
C ASN A 288 2.48 -0.21 -16.90
N CYS A 289 1.55 0.02 -17.82
CA CYS A 289 0.13 -0.11 -17.55
C CYS A 289 -0.27 -1.59 -17.44
N HIS A 290 -1.17 -1.90 -16.51
CA HIS A 290 -1.74 -3.25 -16.37
C HIS A 290 -2.95 -3.40 -17.29
N VAL A 291 -3.00 -4.51 -18.02
CA VAL A 291 -4.07 -4.79 -18.97
C VAL A 291 -4.59 -6.20 -18.79
N ASP A 292 -5.91 -6.34 -18.90
CA ASP A 292 -6.55 -7.64 -19.02
C ASP A 292 -6.73 -7.93 -20.51
N VAL A 293 -6.19 -9.07 -20.93
CA VAL A 293 -6.11 -9.47 -22.32
C VAL A 293 -6.66 -10.87 -22.51
N THR A 294 -7.24 -11.13 -23.69
CA THR A 294 -7.59 -12.47 -24.13
C THR A 294 -6.66 -12.89 -25.25
N VAL A 295 -6.12 -14.10 -25.14
CA VAL A 295 -5.34 -14.73 -26.20
C VAL A 295 -6.29 -14.97 -27.38
N SER A 296 -5.90 -14.46 -28.55
CA SER A 296 -6.69 -14.56 -29.78
C SER A 296 -6.06 -15.45 -30.85
N ASN A 297 -4.74 -15.64 -30.76
CA ASN A 297 -3.99 -16.55 -31.60
C ASN A 297 -2.63 -16.83 -30.94
N VAL A 298 -2.18 -18.08 -31.02
CA VAL A 298 -0.83 -18.50 -30.60
C VAL A 298 -0.17 -19.22 -31.77
N ASP A 299 0.90 -18.64 -32.28
CA ASP A 299 1.77 -19.28 -33.28
C ASP A 299 3.07 -19.70 -32.59
N ILE A 300 3.10 -20.98 -32.20
CA ILE A 300 4.22 -21.60 -31.48
C ILE A 300 5.47 -21.68 -32.37
N VAL A 301 5.30 -21.80 -33.70
CA VAL A 301 6.44 -21.95 -34.63
C VAL A 301 7.15 -20.62 -34.84
N ARG A 302 6.40 -19.52 -34.81
CA ARG A 302 6.95 -18.16 -35.03
C ARG A 302 7.13 -17.35 -33.75
N ASP A 303 6.87 -17.95 -32.58
CA ASP A 303 6.89 -17.27 -31.28
C ASP A 303 6.05 -15.99 -31.27
N LYS A 304 4.83 -16.05 -31.84
CA LYS A 304 3.91 -14.91 -31.91
C LYS A 304 2.63 -15.18 -31.13
N ILE A 305 2.22 -14.19 -30.34
CA ILE A 305 1.00 -14.25 -29.54
C ILE A 305 0.16 -13.02 -29.89
N GLY A 306 -1.05 -13.25 -30.41
CA GLY A 306 -2.03 -12.21 -30.68
C GLY A 306 -2.94 -12.02 -29.47
N LEU A 307 -3.07 -10.79 -29.00
CA LEU A 307 -3.88 -10.43 -27.83
C LEU A 307 -5.02 -9.49 -28.21
N ARG A 308 -6.15 -9.60 -27.52
CA ARG A 308 -7.24 -8.62 -27.52
C ARG A 308 -7.34 -7.96 -26.16
N LEU A 309 -7.62 -6.66 -26.15
CA LEU A 309 -7.75 -5.89 -24.93
C LEU A 309 -9.18 -5.97 -24.38
N ASN A 310 -9.32 -6.30 -23.09
CA ASN A 310 -10.61 -6.35 -22.40
C ASN A 310 -10.76 -5.19 -21.41
N ALA A 311 -9.74 -4.95 -20.59
CA ALA A 311 -9.76 -3.94 -19.53
C ALA A 311 -8.39 -3.30 -19.34
N ILE A 312 -8.37 -2.09 -18.81
CA ILE A 312 -7.15 -1.34 -18.48
C ILE A 312 -7.20 -1.00 -16.99
N ASN A 313 -6.18 -1.38 -16.22
CA ASN A 313 -6.11 -1.17 -14.78
C ASN A 313 -7.35 -1.65 -14.01
N GLY A 314 -7.96 -2.77 -14.44
CA GLY A 314 -9.19 -3.31 -13.83
C GLY A 314 -10.47 -2.54 -14.18
N ILE A 315 -10.40 -1.51 -15.03
CA ILE A 315 -11.56 -0.79 -15.55
C ILE A 315 -11.96 -1.47 -16.88
N PRO A 316 -13.15 -2.12 -16.96
CA PRO A 316 -13.60 -2.73 -18.20
C PRO A 316 -13.82 -1.65 -19.26
N LEU A 317 -13.30 -1.88 -20.46
CA LEU A 317 -13.60 -1.00 -21.59
C LEU A 317 -15.06 -1.24 -21.97
N GLN A 318 -15.86 -0.18 -22.05
CA GLN A 318 -17.21 -0.28 -22.61
C GLN A 318 -17.08 -0.73 -24.07
N MET A 319 -17.52 -1.97 -24.34
CA MET A 319 -17.56 -2.54 -25.70
C MET A 319 -18.56 -1.80 -26.57
#